data_AF-B0SK65-F1
#
_entry.id   AF-B0SK65-F1
#
_cell.length_a   1.000
_cell.length_b   1.000
_cell.length_c   1.000
_cell.angle_alpha   90.00
_cell.angle_beta   90.00
_cell.angle_gamma   90.00
#
_symmetry.space_group_name_H-M   'P 1'
#
loop_
_entity.id
_entity.type
_entity.pdbx_description
1 polymer ?
#
loop_
_entity_poly.entity_id
_entity_poly.type
_entity_poly.pdbx_seq_one_letter_code
_entity_poly.pdbx_strand_id
1 'polypeptide(L)'
;MVETTWIQFPKIALYCDKQVSYHKIFCKIQTVVSLHKLSEYLGIQIFLSGPHSKYYLESNDLLDFGHYNPEFPQKLREFLLPAKHHPKLLQLTKPIYNEWLRQTARDFFIIYQKLDSNPKFFRKEADRYLLLVEESRLDPYYFDRFILFLYPAYTDNEDPEEAAKFSMIPGDESMDAQIVKELVGFWIRRKADGTDTEFILGLVELLSLYDPEFYEFRINSSQSQSQSK
;
A
#
# COMPACT_ATOMS: atom_id res chain seq x y z
N MET A 1 -15.43 18.26 36.53
CA MET A 1 -13.98 17.95 36.56
C MET A 1 -13.72 17.06 35.36
N VAL A 2 -13.01 17.60 34.35
CA VAL A 2 -12.64 16.87 33.14
C VAL A 2 -11.38 16.12 33.47
N GLU A 3 -11.50 14.85 33.86
CA GLU A 3 -10.35 13.96 33.93
C GLU A 3 -9.92 13.63 32.51
N THR A 4 -8.74 14.14 32.18
CA THR A 4 -8.05 13.98 30.92
C THR A 4 -7.95 12.50 30.56
N THR A 5 -8.63 12.11 29.49
CA THR A 5 -8.54 10.80 28.85
C THR A 5 -7.23 10.70 28.07
N TRP A 6 -6.10 10.81 28.76
CA TRP A 6 -4.82 10.38 28.21
C TRP A 6 -4.82 8.87 28.23
N ILE A 7 -5.23 8.29 27.10
CA ILE A 7 -5.07 6.89 26.76
C ILE A 7 -3.61 6.53 27.08
N GLN A 8 -3.41 5.77 28.16
CA GLN A 8 -2.12 5.13 28.39
C GLN A 8 -1.93 4.10 27.28
N PHE A 9 -1.26 4.52 26.22
CA PHE A 9 -0.85 3.64 25.14
C PHE A 9 -0.01 2.50 25.74
N PRO A 10 -0.38 1.22 25.51
CA PRO A 10 0.40 0.10 26.00
C PRO A 10 1.83 0.16 25.44
N LYS A 11 2.81 -0.40 26.18
CA LYS A 11 4.23 -0.53 25.79
C LYS A 11 4.49 -1.30 24.47
N ILE A 12 3.46 -1.62 23.70
CA ILE A 12 3.50 -2.23 22.36
C ILE A 12 4.19 -1.31 21.34
N ALA A 13 4.15 0.02 21.55
CA ALA A 13 4.79 0.99 20.66
C ALA A 13 6.30 0.73 20.43
N LEU A 14 7.01 0.22 21.44
CA LEU A 14 8.45 -0.13 21.35
C LEU A 14 8.75 -1.29 20.39
N TYR A 15 7.77 -2.14 20.09
CA TYR A 15 7.94 -3.24 19.13
C TYR A 15 7.71 -2.81 17.68
N CYS A 16 6.92 -1.74 17.46
CA CYS A 16 6.64 -1.26 16.11
C CYS A 16 7.87 -0.60 15.45
N ASP A 17 8.87 -0.16 16.22
CA ASP A 17 10.09 0.45 15.67
C ASP A 17 11.00 -0.54 14.94
N LYS A 18 10.82 -1.85 15.18
CA LYS A 18 11.52 -2.91 14.44
C LYS A 18 10.87 -3.23 13.10
N GLN A 19 9.64 -2.76 12.87
CA GLN A 19 8.92 -2.97 11.63
C GLN A 19 9.39 -1.96 10.58
N VAL A 20 9.46 -2.41 9.33
CA VAL A 20 9.80 -1.58 8.16
C VAL A 20 8.54 -1.28 7.34
N SER A 21 8.64 -0.29 6.45
CA SER A 21 7.57 0.01 5.47
C SER A 21 6.19 0.22 6.12
N TYR A 22 5.13 -0.22 5.44
CA TYR A 22 3.75 -0.14 5.88
C TYR A 22 3.43 -1.02 7.10
N HIS A 23 4.25 -2.02 7.42
CA HIS A 23 4.10 -2.83 8.63
C HIS A 23 4.27 -1.99 9.90
N LYS A 24 5.12 -0.95 9.87
CA LYS A 24 5.26 0.01 10.97
C LYS A 24 3.97 0.79 11.22
N ILE A 25 3.34 1.28 10.16
CA ILE A 25 2.06 2.00 10.25
C ILE A 25 0.97 1.07 10.73
N PHE A 26 0.87 -0.12 10.15
CA PHE A 26 -0.12 -1.12 10.54
C PHE A 26 0.02 -1.48 12.03
N CYS A 27 1.24 -1.74 12.51
CA CYS A 27 1.53 -1.99 13.92
C CYS A 27 1.06 -0.83 14.81
N LYS A 28 1.36 0.41 14.43
CA LYS A 28 0.92 1.61 15.14
C LYS A 28 -0.61 1.75 15.17
N ILE A 29 -1.28 1.55 14.04
CA ILE A 29 -2.76 1.62 13.95
C ILE A 29 -3.40 0.55 14.83
N GLN A 30 -2.84 -0.67 14.83
CA GLN A 30 -3.33 -1.77 15.66
C GLN A 30 -3.27 -1.48 17.17
N THR A 31 -2.41 -0.55 17.61
CA THR A 31 -2.41 -0.08 19.02
C THR A 31 -3.60 0.81 19.36
N VAL A 32 -4.26 1.40 18.37
CA VAL A 32 -5.42 2.30 18.52
C VAL A 32 -6.72 1.55 18.25
N VAL A 33 -6.76 0.76 17.17
CA VAL A 33 -7.94 0.02 16.72
C VAL A 33 -7.53 -1.38 16.26
N SER A 34 -8.10 -2.41 16.88
CA SER A 34 -7.85 -3.79 16.45
C SER A 34 -8.55 -4.09 15.12
N LEU A 35 -8.06 -5.08 14.37
CA LEU A 35 -8.69 -5.54 13.13
C LEU A 35 -10.16 -5.92 13.35
N HIS A 36 -10.46 -6.63 14.45
CA HIS A 36 -11.82 -7.01 14.79
C HIS A 36 -12.72 -5.78 15.01
N LYS A 37 -12.24 -4.77 15.75
CA LYS A 37 -13.02 -3.56 16.00
C LYS A 37 -13.23 -2.73 14.73
N LEU A 38 -12.22 -2.66 13.88
CA LEU A 38 -12.34 -2.01 12.57
C LEU A 38 -13.39 -2.73 11.71
N SER A 39 -13.37 -4.06 11.66
CA SER A 39 -14.39 -4.87 10.97
C SER A 39 -15.81 -4.57 11.50
N GLU A 40 -15.98 -4.45 12.82
CA GLU A 40 -17.28 -4.06 13.42
C GLU A 40 -17.73 -2.66 12.98
N TYR A 41 -16.83 -1.67 12.97
CA TYR A 41 -17.17 -0.30 12.55
C TYR A 41 -17.54 -0.22 11.07
N LEU A 42 -16.87 -1.00 10.21
CA LEU A 42 -17.16 -1.05 8.78
C LEU A 42 -18.38 -1.94 8.46
N GLY A 43 -18.83 -2.76 9.42
CA GLY A 43 -19.94 -3.70 9.25
C GLY A 43 -19.67 -4.79 8.22
N ILE A 44 -18.40 -5.12 7.96
CA ILE A 44 -17.95 -6.13 6.99
C ILE A 44 -16.75 -6.90 7.53
N GLN A 45 -16.54 -8.10 7.03
CA GLN A 45 -15.27 -8.81 7.22
C GLN A 45 -14.20 -8.11 6.37
N ILE A 46 -13.01 -7.88 6.95
CA ILE A 46 -11.89 -7.24 6.24
C ILE A 46 -11.31 -8.19 5.20
N PHE A 47 -11.13 -9.47 5.56
CA PHE A 47 -10.61 -10.51 4.68
C PHE A 47 -11.69 -11.55 4.39
N LEU A 48 -11.75 -12.05 3.16
CA LEU A 48 -12.64 -13.14 2.75
C LEU A 48 -11.99 -14.51 2.97
N SER A 49 -10.68 -14.59 2.76
CA SER A 49 -9.88 -15.81 2.89
C SER A 49 -8.40 -15.44 3.08
N GLY A 50 -7.58 -16.45 3.36
CA GLY A 50 -6.14 -16.32 3.53
C GLY A 50 -5.67 -16.74 4.92
N PRO A 51 -4.36 -16.60 5.19
CA PRO A 51 -3.74 -16.95 6.44
C PRO A 51 -4.00 -15.83 7.45
N HIS A 52 -5.23 -15.80 7.99
CA HIS A 52 -5.64 -14.84 9.00
C HIS A 52 -6.57 -15.49 10.01
N SER A 53 -6.60 -14.94 11.21
CA SER A 53 -7.61 -15.25 12.22
C SER A 53 -8.55 -14.05 12.40
N LYS A 54 -9.52 -14.19 13.32
CA LYS A 54 -10.35 -13.06 13.76
C LYS A 54 -9.51 -11.90 14.35
N TYR A 55 -8.31 -12.19 14.85
CA TYR A 55 -7.52 -11.26 15.67
C TYR A 55 -6.22 -10.79 15.01
N TYR A 56 -5.64 -11.57 14.10
CA TYR A 56 -4.35 -11.26 13.49
C TYR A 56 -4.28 -11.73 12.03
N LEU A 57 -3.41 -11.08 11.28
CA LEU A 57 -2.99 -11.49 9.94
C LEU A 57 -1.66 -12.25 10.08
N GLU A 58 -1.54 -13.44 9.48
CA GLU A 58 -0.25 -14.10 9.32
C GLU A 58 0.44 -13.49 8.09
N SER A 59 1.57 -12.82 8.32
CA SER A 59 2.28 -12.08 7.28
C SER A 59 3.39 -12.88 6.61
N ASN A 60 3.74 -14.04 7.15
CA ASN A 60 4.88 -14.84 6.70
C ASN A 60 4.45 -16.17 6.05
N ASP A 61 3.17 -16.33 5.74
CA ASP A 61 2.72 -17.49 4.98
C ASP A 61 3.29 -17.41 3.55
N LEU A 62 3.92 -18.50 3.12
CA LEU A 62 4.58 -18.60 1.82
C LEU A 62 3.64 -19.12 0.73
N LEU A 63 2.52 -19.73 1.12
CA LEU A 63 1.62 -20.47 0.24
C LEU A 63 0.23 -19.85 0.14
N ASP A 64 -0.04 -18.76 0.86
CA ASP A 64 -1.28 -18.00 0.75
C ASP A 64 -1.07 -16.55 1.20
N PHE A 65 -2.05 -15.69 0.96
CA PHE A 65 -2.06 -14.30 1.42
C PHE A 65 -3.47 -13.85 1.81
N GLY A 66 -3.58 -12.76 2.58
CA GLY A 66 -4.88 -12.23 2.95
C GLY A 66 -5.61 -11.64 1.73
N HIS A 67 -6.73 -12.25 1.35
CA HIS A 67 -7.62 -11.80 0.28
C HIS A 67 -8.64 -10.84 0.87
N TYR A 68 -8.56 -9.56 0.52
CA TYR A 68 -9.47 -8.57 1.07
C TYR A 68 -10.90 -8.76 0.56
N ASN A 69 -11.87 -8.39 1.38
CA ASN A 69 -13.21 -8.11 0.88
C ASN A 69 -13.15 -6.91 -0.07
N PRO A 70 -13.68 -6.99 -1.30
CA PRO A 70 -13.70 -5.86 -2.23
C PRO A 70 -14.36 -4.59 -1.66
N GLU A 71 -15.33 -4.73 -0.75
CA GLU A 71 -15.95 -3.59 -0.05
C GLU A 71 -15.03 -2.94 0.99
N PHE A 72 -14.00 -3.64 1.46
CA PHE A 72 -13.10 -3.14 2.50
C PHE A 72 -12.42 -1.82 2.14
N PRO A 73 -11.66 -1.71 1.03
CA PRO A 73 -11.02 -0.44 0.66
C PRO A 73 -12.04 0.68 0.41
N GLN A 74 -13.24 0.35 -0.11
CA GLN A 74 -14.32 1.33 -0.32
C GLN A 74 -14.81 1.91 1.01
N LYS A 75 -15.19 1.05 1.96
CA LYS A 75 -15.67 1.50 3.28
C LYS A 75 -14.57 2.15 4.10
N LEU A 76 -13.33 1.69 3.97
CA LEU A 76 -12.17 2.29 4.63
C LEU A 76 -11.99 3.74 4.18
N ARG A 77 -12.10 4.00 2.88
CA ARG A 77 -12.04 5.35 2.29
C ARG A 77 -13.13 6.26 2.86
N GLU A 78 -14.37 5.78 2.91
CA GLU A 78 -15.50 6.52 3.47
C GLU A 78 -15.32 6.83 4.97
N PHE A 79 -14.79 5.85 5.72
CA PHE A 79 -14.62 5.96 7.16
C PHE A 79 -13.41 6.80 7.58
N LEU A 80 -12.28 6.71 6.88
CA LEU A 80 -11.01 7.35 7.28
C LEU A 80 -10.80 8.76 6.72
N LEU A 81 -11.62 9.21 5.77
CA LEU A 81 -11.50 10.55 5.18
C LEU A 81 -12.66 11.52 5.50
N PRO A 82 -13.24 11.54 6.72
CA PRO A 82 -14.29 12.51 7.04
C PRO A 82 -13.77 13.96 6.99
N ALA A 83 -12.46 14.15 7.12
CA ALA A 83 -11.79 15.45 6.97
C ALA A 83 -12.06 16.12 5.61
N LYS A 84 -12.38 15.34 4.56
CA LYS A 84 -12.78 15.84 3.22
C LYS A 84 -13.96 16.82 3.29
N HIS A 85 -14.87 16.61 4.25
CA HIS A 85 -16.06 17.43 4.44
C HIS A 85 -15.95 18.41 5.61
N HIS A 86 -14.82 18.39 6.33
CA HIS A 86 -14.65 19.13 7.58
C HIS A 86 -13.27 19.83 7.61
N PRO A 87 -13.17 21.08 7.13
CA PRO A 87 -11.89 21.80 7.05
C PRO A 87 -11.16 21.94 8.39
N LYS A 88 -11.90 22.08 9.50
CA LYS A 88 -11.32 22.10 10.85
C LYS A 88 -10.69 20.76 11.22
N LEU A 89 -11.34 19.65 10.88
CA LEU A 89 -10.80 18.31 11.13
C LEU A 89 -9.52 18.10 10.31
N LEU A 90 -9.52 18.50 9.04
CA LEU A 90 -8.33 18.45 8.18
C LEU A 90 -7.14 19.19 8.80
N GLN A 91 -7.34 20.42 9.30
CA GLN A 91 -6.28 21.18 9.96
C GLN A 91 -5.73 20.47 11.20
N LEU A 92 -6.61 19.85 11.99
CA LEU A 92 -6.23 19.12 13.21
C LEU A 92 -5.48 17.83 12.92
N THR A 93 -5.84 17.11 11.84
CA THR A 93 -5.24 15.82 11.49
C THR A 93 -4.01 15.94 10.59
N LYS A 94 -3.81 17.08 9.91
CA LYS A 94 -2.67 17.30 9.00
C LYS A 94 -1.29 17.06 9.66
N PRO A 95 -1.01 17.51 10.89
CA PRO A 95 0.26 17.20 11.56
C PRO A 95 0.46 15.69 11.78
N ILE A 96 -0.60 14.97 12.14
CA ILE A 96 -0.55 13.52 12.34
C ILE A 96 -0.26 12.81 11.01
N TYR A 97 -0.95 13.20 9.93
CA TYR A 97 -0.67 12.69 8.59
C TYR A 97 0.79 12.93 8.18
N ASN A 98 1.28 14.16 8.32
CA ASN A 98 2.62 14.55 7.90
C ASN A 98 3.71 13.73 8.61
N GLU A 99 3.51 13.46 9.89
CA GLU A 99 4.47 12.76 10.74
C GLU A 99 4.36 11.22 10.60
N TRP A 100 3.16 10.67 10.40
CA TRP A 100 2.94 9.22 10.52
C TRP A 100 2.65 8.51 9.19
N LEU A 101 2.00 9.18 8.24
CA LEU A 101 1.42 8.53 7.05
C LEU A 101 2.01 9.02 5.74
N ARG A 102 2.47 10.27 5.68
CA ARG A 102 2.86 10.94 4.44
C ARG A 102 3.85 10.15 3.61
N GLN A 103 4.97 9.72 4.20
CA GLN A 103 6.00 9.02 3.43
C GLN A 103 5.47 7.72 2.85
N THR A 104 4.81 6.90 3.68
CA THR A 104 4.26 5.62 3.21
C THR A 104 3.16 5.81 2.15
N ALA A 105 2.30 6.82 2.28
CA ALA A 105 1.31 7.14 1.26
C ALA A 105 1.97 7.50 -0.09
N ARG A 106 3.04 8.31 -0.05
CA ARG A 106 3.85 8.61 -1.24
C ARG A 106 4.49 7.35 -1.82
N ASP A 107 5.11 6.51 -0.99
CA ASP A 107 5.79 5.30 -1.44
C ASP A 107 4.84 4.32 -2.13
N PHE A 108 3.66 4.07 -1.55
CA PHE A 108 2.62 3.26 -2.17
C PHE A 108 2.23 3.80 -3.55
N PHE A 109 2.05 5.11 -3.66
CA PHE A 109 1.62 5.76 -4.90
C PHE A 109 2.71 5.70 -5.97
N ILE A 110 3.97 5.93 -5.60
CA ILE A 110 5.14 5.83 -6.50
C ILE A 110 5.22 4.44 -7.12
N ILE A 111 5.13 3.39 -6.28
CA ILE A 111 5.23 2.01 -6.75
C ILE A 111 4.04 1.64 -7.64
N TYR A 112 2.82 2.02 -7.24
CA TYR A 112 1.63 1.78 -8.07
C TYR A 112 1.78 2.45 -9.44
N GLN A 113 2.17 3.73 -9.47
CA GLN A 113 2.32 4.50 -10.70
C GLN A 113 3.33 3.87 -11.66
N LYS A 114 4.43 3.30 -11.14
CA LYS A 114 5.38 2.57 -11.98
C LYS A 114 4.77 1.27 -12.49
N LEU A 115 4.15 0.45 -11.64
CA LEU A 115 3.47 -0.78 -12.07
C LEU A 115 2.39 -0.50 -13.13
N ASP A 116 1.55 0.49 -12.90
CA ASP A 116 0.44 0.88 -13.79
C ASP A 116 0.91 1.49 -15.12
N SER A 117 2.14 2.03 -15.17
CA SER A 117 2.73 2.48 -16.44
C SER A 117 3.00 1.33 -17.42
N ASN A 118 3.05 0.08 -16.93
CA ASN A 118 2.97 -1.12 -17.75
C ASN A 118 1.87 -2.08 -17.25
N PRO A 119 0.61 -1.83 -17.61
CA PRO A 119 -0.53 -2.60 -17.09
C PRO A 119 -0.50 -4.06 -17.58
N LYS A 120 0.12 -4.34 -18.73
CA LYS A 120 0.27 -5.69 -19.27
C LYS A 120 1.22 -6.51 -18.41
N PHE A 121 2.39 -5.95 -18.06
CA PHE A 121 3.28 -6.58 -17.08
C PHE A 121 2.55 -6.78 -15.75
N PHE A 122 1.93 -5.72 -15.22
CA PHE A 122 1.34 -5.74 -13.89
C PHE A 122 0.25 -6.83 -13.77
N ARG A 123 -0.61 -6.98 -14.78
CA ARG A 123 -1.61 -8.05 -14.79
C ARG A 123 -0.97 -9.44 -14.93
N LYS A 124 -0.05 -9.62 -15.89
CA LYS A 124 0.65 -10.89 -16.11
C LYS A 124 1.36 -11.36 -14.84
N GLU A 125 1.99 -10.43 -14.13
CA GLU A 125 2.71 -10.69 -12.89
C GLU A 125 1.78 -11.11 -11.75
N ALA A 126 0.62 -10.47 -11.64
CA ALA A 126 -0.42 -10.85 -10.67
C ALA A 126 -0.98 -12.25 -10.94
N ASP A 127 -1.29 -12.56 -12.21
CA ASP A 127 -1.78 -13.87 -12.62
C ASP A 127 -0.73 -14.97 -12.35
N ARG A 128 0.55 -14.66 -12.62
CA ARG A 128 1.66 -15.57 -12.34
C ARG A 128 1.83 -15.82 -10.84
N TYR A 129 1.80 -14.76 -10.04
CA TYR A 129 1.92 -14.88 -8.59
C TYR A 129 0.82 -15.79 -8.04
N LEU A 130 -0.43 -15.57 -8.45
CA LEU A 130 -1.56 -16.38 -8.03
C LEU A 130 -1.40 -17.86 -8.44
N LEU A 131 -0.99 -18.12 -9.68
CA LEU A 131 -0.71 -19.48 -10.16
C LEU A 131 0.36 -20.19 -9.31
N LEU A 132 1.47 -19.51 -9.01
CA LEU A 132 2.56 -20.09 -8.21
C LEU A 132 2.14 -20.38 -6.77
N VAL A 133 1.28 -19.54 -6.19
CA VAL A 133 0.67 -19.75 -4.87
C VAL A 133 -0.24 -20.98 -4.91
N GLU A 134 -1.17 -21.05 -5.86
CA GLU A 134 -2.11 -22.17 -6.04
C GLU A 134 -1.41 -23.51 -6.26
N GLU A 135 -0.32 -23.52 -7.04
CA GLU A 135 0.49 -24.71 -7.30
C GLU A 135 1.48 -25.04 -6.17
N SER A 136 1.55 -24.23 -5.11
CA SER A 136 2.54 -24.37 -4.03
C SER A 136 4.00 -24.37 -4.54
N ARG A 137 4.28 -23.53 -5.53
CA ARG A 137 5.57 -23.38 -6.22
C ARG A 137 6.18 -21.99 -6.06
N LEU A 138 5.60 -21.13 -5.22
CA LEU A 138 6.11 -19.80 -4.98
C LEU A 138 7.48 -19.87 -4.27
N ASP A 139 8.49 -19.26 -4.87
CA ASP A 139 9.81 -19.13 -4.25
C ASP A 139 9.72 -18.21 -3.00
N PRO A 140 10.33 -18.56 -1.86
CA PRO A 140 10.29 -17.72 -0.66
C PRO A 140 10.85 -16.30 -0.86
N TYR A 141 11.72 -16.11 -1.85
CA TYR A 141 12.36 -14.86 -2.24
C TYR A 141 11.78 -14.29 -3.54
N TYR A 142 10.57 -14.71 -3.93
CA TYR A 142 9.92 -14.29 -5.18
C TYR A 142 10.02 -12.78 -5.44
N PHE A 143 9.82 -11.95 -4.42
CA PHE A 143 9.84 -10.50 -4.56
C PHE A 143 11.24 -9.86 -4.53
N ASP A 144 12.31 -10.59 -4.21
CA ASP A 144 13.67 -10.05 -4.21
C ASP A 144 14.11 -9.58 -5.60
N ARG A 145 13.50 -10.11 -6.66
CA ARG A 145 13.71 -9.63 -8.03
C ARG A 145 13.24 -8.19 -8.28
N PHE A 146 12.50 -7.59 -7.35
CA PHE A 146 12.02 -6.21 -7.45
C PHE A 146 12.84 -5.22 -6.62
N ILE A 147 13.95 -5.64 -6.00
CA ILE A 147 14.85 -4.75 -5.22
C ILE A 147 15.30 -3.52 -6.03
N LEU A 148 15.52 -3.70 -7.34
CA LEU A 148 15.92 -2.62 -8.25
C LEU A 148 14.74 -2.06 -9.07
N PHE A 149 13.49 -2.34 -8.68
CA PHE A 149 12.32 -2.01 -9.49
C PHE A 149 12.22 -0.53 -9.85
N LEU A 150 12.66 0.39 -8.97
CA LEU A 150 12.63 1.82 -9.24
C LEU A 150 13.81 2.34 -10.09
N TYR A 151 14.88 1.56 -10.27
CA TYR A 151 16.05 1.99 -11.03
C TYR A 151 15.74 2.17 -12.53
N PRO A 152 16.52 3.02 -13.22
CA PRO A 152 16.52 3.09 -14.68
C PRO A 152 16.87 1.72 -15.28
N ALA A 153 16.19 1.35 -16.36
CA ALA A 153 16.41 0.07 -17.06
C ALA A 153 16.19 -1.19 -16.20
N TYR A 154 15.32 -1.13 -15.20
CA TYR A 154 14.79 -2.34 -14.58
C TYR A 154 14.24 -3.27 -15.67
N THR A 155 14.78 -4.48 -15.76
CA THR A 155 14.25 -5.56 -16.57
C THR A 155 14.07 -6.76 -15.69
N ASP A 156 12.88 -7.35 -15.71
CA ASP A 156 12.73 -8.73 -15.25
C ASP A 156 13.47 -9.63 -16.26
N ASN A 157 14.35 -10.51 -15.77
CA ASN A 157 15.11 -11.44 -16.61
C ASN A 157 14.20 -12.39 -17.40
N GLU A 158 12.94 -12.54 -16.96
CA GLU A 158 11.97 -13.47 -17.54
C GLU A 158 11.20 -12.88 -18.72
N ASP A 159 11.06 -11.54 -18.76
CA ASP A 159 10.45 -10.83 -19.89
C ASP A 159 11.08 -9.43 -20.06
N PRO A 160 12.34 -9.36 -20.55
CA PRO A 160 13.07 -8.10 -20.62
C PRO A 160 12.40 -7.06 -21.53
N GLU A 161 11.76 -7.51 -22.61
CA GLU A 161 11.08 -6.64 -23.57
C GLU A 161 9.88 -5.92 -22.94
N GLU A 162 9.06 -6.64 -22.17
CA GLU A 162 7.91 -6.05 -21.51
C GLU A 162 8.35 -5.20 -20.31
N ALA A 163 9.27 -5.71 -19.48
CA ALA A 163 9.74 -4.98 -18.30
C ALA A 163 10.48 -3.67 -18.64
N ALA A 164 11.13 -3.57 -19.80
CA ALA A 164 11.80 -2.33 -20.22
C ALA A 164 10.84 -1.14 -20.50
N LYS A 165 9.52 -1.35 -20.50
CA LYS A 165 8.54 -0.33 -20.89
C LYS A 165 8.05 0.56 -19.74
N PHE A 166 8.49 0.34 -18.50
CA PHE A 166 8.07 1.16 -17.37
C PHE A 166 8.46 2.63 -17.54
N SER A 167 7.53 3.51 -17.17
CA SER A 167 7.82 4.93 -16.95
C SER A 167 8.59 5.10 -15.65
N MET A 168 9.41 6.15 -15.57
CA MET A 168 10.23 6.43 -14.38
C MET A 168 10.37 7.93 -14.19
N ILE A 169 10.24 8.37 -12.94
CA ILE A 169 10.47 9.76 -12.54
C ILE A 169 11.81 9.79 -11.79
N PRO A 170 12.79 10.61 -12.23
CA PRO A 170 14.09 10.71 -11.57
C PRO A 170 13.96 11.02 -10.08
N GLY A 171 14.74 10.35 -9.25
CA GLY A 171 14.73 10.47 -7.79
C GLY A 171 13.94 9.36 -7.08
N ASP A 172 13.05 8.65 -7.78
CA ASP A 172 12.31 7.51 -7.22
C ASP A 172 13.24 6.37 -6.79
N GLU A 173 14.40 6.21 -7.45
CA GLU A 173 15.41 5.20 -7.12
C GLU A 173 16.04 5.36 -5.73
N SER A 174 15.80 6.49 -5.05
CA SER A 174 16.29 6.73 -3.69
C SER A 174 15.50 5.99 -2.60
N MET A 175 14.36 5.39 -2.94
CA MET A 175 13.57 4.58 -2.00
C MET A 175 14.35 3.33 -1.56
N ASP A 176 14.27 3.01 -0.27
CA ASP A 176 14.90 1.81 0.27
C ASP A 176 14.38 0.54 -0.44
N ALA A 177 15.29 -0.32 -0.86
CA ALA A 177 14.95 -1.47 -1.69
C ALA A 177 14.08 -2.53 -0.98
N GLN A 178 14.15 -2.62 0.35
CA GLN A 178 13.26 -3.46 1.15
C GLN A 178 11.83 -2.92 1.09
N ILE A 179 11.66 -1.59 1.19
CA ILE A 179 10.34 -0.94 1.01
C ILE A 179 9.82 -1.18 -0.40
N VAL A 180 10.66 -1.01 -1.42
CA VAL A 180 10.29 -1.23 -2.83
C VAL A 180 9.69 -2.61 -3.04
N LYS A 181 10.41 -3.68 -2.66
CA LYS A 181 9.93 -5.05 -2.92
C LYS A 181 8.66 -5.40 -2.12
N GLU A 182 8.53 -4.90 -0.90
CA GLU A 182 7.33 -5.12 -0.07
C GLU A 182 6.10 -4.45 -0.68
N LEU A 183 6.24 -3.22 -1.15
CA LEU A 183 5.15 -2.47 -1.79
C LEU A 183 4.79 -3.03 -3.17
N VAL A 184 5.78 -3.50 -3.95
CA VAL A 184 5.52 -4.21 -5.20
C VAL A 184 4.70 -5.47 -4.92
N GLY A 185 5.11 -6.26 -3.91
CA GLY A 185 4.38 -7.45 -3.50
C GLY A 185 2.97 -7.15 -3.00
N PHE A 186 2.78 -6.04 -2.27
CA PHE A 186 1.45 -5.59 -1.88
C PHE A 186 0.57 -5.37 -3.12
N TRP A 187 1.03 -4.56 -4.08
CA TRP A 187 0.22 -4.21 -5.26
C TRP A 187 -0.05 -5.40 -6.16
N ILE A 188 0.91 -6.32 -6.33
CA ILE A 188 0.70 -7.58 -7.07
C ILE A 188 -0.41 -8.41 -6.42
N ARG A 189 -0.41 -8.56 -5.09
CA ARG A 189 -1.48 -9.25 -4.36
C ARG A 189 -2.84 -8.57 -4.52
N ARG A 190 -2.88 -7.23 -4.48
CA ARG A 190 -4.13 -6.46 -4.72
C ARG A 190 -4.62 -6.57 -6.16
N LYS A 191 -3.70 -6.71 -7.12
CA LYS A 191 -4.04 -6.92 -8.53
C LYS A 191 -4.59 -8.33 -8.75
N ALA A 192 -4.08 -9.31 -8.02
CA ALA A 192 -4.52 -10.70 -8.07
C ALA A 192 -5.94 -10.86 -7.47
N ASP A 193 -6.20 -10.25 -6.31
CA ASP A 193 -7.52 -10.31 -5.65
C ASP A 193 -8.54 -9.26 -6.16
N GLY A 194 -8.14 -8.40 -7.11
CA GLY A 194 -8.99 -7.41 -7.75
C GLY A 194 -9.32 -6.19 -6.91
N THR A 195 -8.65 -5.99 -5.77
CA THR A 195 -8.89 -4.84 -4.88
C THR A 195 -7.97 -3.65 -5.15
N ASP A 196 -7.00 -3.77 -6.07
CA ASP A 196 -6.04 -2.72 -6.44
C ASP A 196 -6.69 -1.37 -6.75
N THR A 197 -7.78 -1.40 -7.52
CA THR A 197 -8.49 -0.19 -7.99
C THR A 197 -9.05 0.63 -6.83
N GLU A 198 -9.70 -0.01 -5.86
CA GLU A 198 -10.29 0.70 -4.73
C GLU A 198 -9.23 1.21 -3.75
N PHE A 199 -8.13 0.45 -3.58
CA PHE A 199 -7.00 0.92 -2.80
C PHE A 199 -6.33 2.16 -3.42
N ILE A 200 -6.09 2.17 -4.74
CA ILE A 200 -5.48 3.35 -5.38
C ILE A 200 -6.42 4.55 -5.34
N LEU A 201 -7.74 4.35 -5.51
CA LEU A 201 -8.71 5.44 -5.40
C LEU A 201 -8.68 6.08 -4.00
N GLY A 202 -8.68 5.25 -2.95
CA GLY A 202 -8.54 5.74 -1.58
C GLY A 202 -7.22 6.48 -1.34
N LEU A 203 -6.12 5.97 -1.90
CA LEU A 203 -4.80 6.60 -1.80
C LEU A 203 -4.73 7.94 -2.52
N VAL A 204 -5.31 8.05 -3.72
CA VAL A 204 -5.44 9.30 -4.47
C VAL A 204 -6.25 10.33 -3.69
N GLU A 205 -7.37 9.93 -3.08
CA GLU A 205 -8.16 10.83 -2.24
C GLU A 205 -7.40 11.29 -0.99
N LEU A 206 -6.65 10.40 -0.35
CA LEU A 206 -5.79 10.74 0.78
C LEU A 206 -4.71 11.76 0.38
N LEU A 207 -3.98 11.49 -0.70
CA LEU A 207 -2.89 12.34 -1.18
C LEU A 207 -3.40 13.70 -1.68
N SER A 208 -4.46 13.73 -2.49
CA SER A 208 -5.05 14.99 -2.95
C SER A 208 -5.57 15.86 -1.80
N LEU A 209 -6.04 15.25 -0.70
CA LEU A 209 -6.54 15.98 0.46
C LEU A 209 -5.42 16.49 1.38
N TYR A 210 -4.43 15.65 1.70
CA TYR A 210 -3.41 15.96 2.71
C TYR A 210 -2.07 16.41 2.15
N ASP A 211 -1.75 16.02 0.91
CA ASP A 211 -0.46 16.21 0.24
C ASP A 211 -0.61 16.61 -1.25
N PRO A 212 -1.41 17.66 -1.55
CA PRO A 212 -1.77 18.01 -2.92
C PRO A 212 -0.55 18.39 -3.77
N GLU A 213 0.44 19.08 -3.20
CA GLU A 213 1.66 19.49 -3.93
C GLU A 213 2.43 18.28 -4.49
N PHE A 214 2.58 17.22 -3.67
CA PHE A 214 3.18 15.98 -4.14
C PHE A 214 2.32 15.34 -5.23
N TYR A 215 1.02 15.19 -4.99
CA TYR A 215 0.12 14.54 -5.92
C TYR A 215 0.10 15.25 -7.29
N GLU A 216 -0.01 16.58 -7.31
CA GLU A 216 0.02 17.42 -8.52
C GLU A 216 1.35 17.30 -9.27
N PHE A 217 2.48 17.31 -8.55
CA PHE A 217 3.79 17.09 -9.17
C PHE A 217 3.85 15.73 -9.89
N ARG A 218 3.33 14.66 -9.27
CA ARG A 218 3.38 13.31 -9.85
C ARG A 218 2.53 13.19 -11.11
N ILE A 219 1.30 13.71 -11.11
CA ILE A 219 0.41 13.63 -12.26
C ILE A 219 0.94 14.44 -13.45
N ASN A 220 1.50 15.63 -13.21
CA ASN A 220 2.05 16.49 -14.26
C ASN A 220 3.33 15.89 -14.87
N SER A 221 4.17 15.27 -14.03
CA SER A 221 5.39 14.61 -14.50
C SER A 221 5.10 13.41 -15.39
N SER A 222 4.05 12.63 -15.09
CA SER A 222 3.65 11.51 -15.95
C SER A 222 3.07 11.93 -17.30
N GLN A 223 2.31 13.03 -17.35
CA GLN A 223 1.76 13.55 -18.61
C GLN A 223 2.86 14.08 -19.54
N SER A 224 3.91 14.68 -18.99
CA SER A 224 5.04 15.17 -19.78
C SER A 224 5.84 14.03 -20.45
N GLN A 225 5.88 12.85 -19.82
CA GLN A 225 6.57 11.68 -20.36
C GLN A 225 5.76 10.95 -21.44
N SER A 226 4.42 11.01 -21.41
CA SER A 226 3.56 10.41 -22.45
C SER A 226 3.48 11.24 -23.73
N GLN A 227 3.74 12.55 -23.67
CA GLN A 227 3.79 13.44 -24.83
C GLN A 227 5.14 13.46 -25.56
N SER A 228 6.17 12.83 -24.98
CA SER A 228 7.54 12.80 -25.51
C SER A 228 7.90 11.49 -26.21
N LYS A 229 6.94 10.58 -26.39
CA LYS A 229 7.04 9.31 -27.14
C LYS A 229 6.17 9.39 -28.39
#